data_AF-A0A8K1D5B8-F1
#
_entry.id   AF-A0A8K1D5B8-F1
#
_cell.length_a   1.000
_cell.length_b   1.000
_cell.length_c   1.000
_cell.angle_alpha   90.00
_cell.angle_beta   90.00
_cell.angle_gamma   90.00
#
_symmetry.space_group_name_H-M   'P 1'
#
loop_
_entity.id
_entity.type
_entity.pdbx_description
1 polymer ?
#
loop_
_entity_poly.entity_id
_entity_poly.type
_entity_poly.pdbx_seq_one_letter_code
_entity_poly.pdbx_strand_id
1 'polypeptide(L)'
;MSPCPHIPIPAPQLLPKHCAANISRARVKKTPKQPPRKGTGDRDKPGTESQRRDRTLTTTMDKLQLTLAELSLSLNHVPNFTVFGHTVTPAEYLSSHLETRLTRAIVAMAGYNKATQEVARPSEVLAGLVAHMGLVQRLGQLVTLDTGRLLRTVMLQQSQPRDASGQPTLTAIYTDWYLEALLRQASTGAVLLSPALQAFVTVPREEQPPFSAAEFSDVSEMRALAELIGPYGMRFLSENLMWHVGSQVTELK
;
A
#
# COMPACT_ATOMS: atom_id res chain seq x y z
N MET A 1 -21.80 6.16 -3.50
CA MET A 1 -20.88 5.03 -3.19
C MET A 1 -19.70 5.58 -2.43
N SER A 2 -19.76 5.47 -1.09
CA SER A 2 -18.71 5.96 -0.19
C SER A 2 -17.35 5.36 -0.56
N PRO A 3 -16.25 6.13 -0.52
CA PRO A 3 -14.92 5.56 -0.63
C PRO A 3 -14.79 4.51 0.47
N CYS A 4 -14.36 3.28 0.16
CA CYS A 4 -14.05 2.26 1.16
C CYS A 4 -13.05 2.86 2.17
N PRO A 5 -13.48 3.31 3.37
CA PRO A 5 -12.55 3.89 4.36
C PRO A 5 -11.87 2.77 5.14
N HIS A 6 -12.32 1.54 4.92
CA HIS A 6 -11.79 0.35 5.52
C HIS A 6 -10.91 -0.33 4.47
N ILE A 7 -9.62 0.04 4.50
CA ILE A 7 -8.52 -0.87 4.16
C ILE A 7 -8.91 -2.25 4.70
N PRO A 8 -8.62 -3.38 4.03
CA PRO A 8 -8.79 -4.69 4.63
C PRO A 8 -8.07 -4.72 6.00
N ILE A 9 -8.87 -4.56 7.06
CA ILE A 9 -8.43 -4.19 8.41
C ILE A 9 -7.38 -5.15 9.02
N PRO A 10 -7.26 -6.45 8.65
CA PRO A 10 -6.26 -7.31 9.29
C PRO A 10 -4.82 -7.02 8.84
N ALA A 11 -4.58 -6.69 7.57
CA ALA A 11 -3.23 -6.61 7.02
C ALA A 11 -2.32 -5.56 7.70
N PRO A 12 -2.75 -4.30 7.91
CA PRO A 12 -1.90 -3.32 8.57
C PRO A 12 -1.68 -3.65 10.05
N GLN A 13 -2.64 -4.30 10.73
CA GLN A 13 -2.51 -4.65 12.16
C GLN A 13 -1.49 -5.77 12.41
N LEU A 14 -1.15 -6.55 11.38
CA LEU A 14 -0.15 -7.62 11.43
C LEU A 14 1.28 -7.11 11.18
N LEU A 15 1.47 -5.81 10.90
CA LEU A 15 2.79 -5.25 10.68
C LEU A 15 3.64 -5.29 11.97
N PRO A 16 4.97 -5.55 11.86
CA PRO A 16 5.86 -5.66 13.02
C PRO A 16 5.83 -4.45 13.98
N LYS A 17 5.54 -3.25 13.47
CA LYS A 17 5.39 -2.02 14.26
C LYS A 17 4.38 -2.16 15.41
N HIS A 18 3.37 -3.01 15.27
CA HIS A 18 2.36 -3.24 16.30
C HIS A 18 2.83 -4.17 17.44
N CYS A 19 3.96 -4.87 17.28
CA CYS A 19 4.53 -5.74 18.31
C CYS A 19 5.41 -5.01 19.33
N ALA A 20 5.77 -3.74 19.10
CA ALA A 20 6.70 -2.99 19.95
C ALA A 20 6.29 -2.97 21.44
N ALA A 21 5.01 -2.74 21.73
CA ALA A 21 4.49 -2.74 23.09
C ALA A 21 4.67 -4.09 23.80
N ASN A 22 4.53 -5.20 23.08
CA ASN A 22 4.71 -6.55 23.63
C ASN A 22 6.18 -6.81 23.98
N ILE A 23 7.10 -6.38 23.12
CA ILE A 23 8.55 -6.50 23.36
C ILE A 23 8.95 -5.68 24.58
N SER A 24 8.50 -4.43 24.68
CA SER A 24 8.77 -3.56 25.84
C SER A 24 8.25 -4.17 27.15
N ARG A 25 7.02 -4.70 27.15
CA ARG A 25 6.44 -5.38 28.31
C ARG A 25 7.23 -6.64 28.70
N ALA A 26 7.71 -7.41 27.74
CA ALA A 26 8.52 -8.61 27.99
C ALA A 26 9.92 -8.28 28.53
N ARG A 27 10.53 -7.18 28.09
CA ARG A 27 11.84 -6.72 28.57
C ARG A 27 11.77 -6.21 30.02
N VAL A 28 10.73 -5.45 30.37
CA VAL A 28 10.51 -4.91 31.73
C VAL A 28 10.22 -6.00 32.75
N LYS A 29 9.61 -7.12 32.36
CA LYS A 29 9.38 -8.27 33.25
C LYS A 29 10.67 -9.01 33.68
N LYS A 30 11.80 -8.81 32.98
CA LYS A 30 13.10 -9.41 33.33
C LYS A 30 13.90 -8.60 34.38
N THR A 31 13.46 -7.40 34.72
CA THR A 31 14.04 -6.57 35.80
C THR A 31 13.14 -6.61 37.05
N PRO A 32 13.66 -6.82 38.28
CA PRO A 32 12.81 -7.01 39.45
C PRO A 32 12.16 -5.70 39.94
N LYS A 33 10.82 -5.74 39.98
CA LYS A 33 9.81 -4.93 40.75
C LYS A 33 9.45 -3.50 40.31
N GLN A 34 8.17 -3.32 39.94
CA GLN A 34 7.17 -2.49 40.65
C GLN A 34 5.74 -2.97 40.29
N PRO A 35 4.72 -2.78 41.16
CA PRO A 35 3.36 -3.30 40.94
C PRO A 35 2.67 -2.62 39.75
N PRO A 36 1.77 -3.32 39.05
CA PRO A 36 1.22 -2.85 37.78
C PRO A 36 0.31 -1.64 37.98
N ARG A 37 0.69 -0.50 37.39
CA ARG A 37 -0.27 0.59 37.12
C ARG A 37 -1.30 0.07 36.11
N LYS A 38 -2.50 -0.17 36.61
CA LYS A 38 -3.73 -0.47 35.87
C LYS A 38 -4.02 0.73 34.96
N GLY A 39 -3.84 0.60 33.65
CA GLY A 39 -4.10 1.73 32.74
C GLY A 39 -3.42 1.66 31.38
N THR A 40 -3.55 0.55 30.65
CA THR A 40 -3.67 0.59 29.19
C THR A 40 -4.53 -0.62 28.82
N GLY A 41 -5.71 -0.36 28.25
CA GLY A 41 -6.60 -1.43 27.79
C GLY A 41 -5.81 -2.41 26.93
N ASP A 42 -6.02 -3.70 27.16
CA ASP A 42 -5.39 -4.74 26.36
C ASP A 42 -5.78 -4.47 24.90
N ARG A 43 -4.80 -4.20 24.02
CA ARG A 43 -5.11 -4.08 22.60
C ARG A 43 -5.63 -5.43 22.17
N ASP A 44 -6.85 -5.46 21.65
CA ASP A 44 -7.42 -6.68 21.09
C ASP A 44 -6.43 -7.25 20.08
N LYS A 45 -6.05 -8.51 20.32
CA LYS A 45 -5.12 -9.21 19.44
C LYS A 45 -5.80 -9.39 18.07
N PRO A 46 -5.08 -9.24 16.96
CA PRO A 46 -5.61 -9.59 15.64
C PRO A 46 -6.21 -11.00 15.66
N GLY A 47 -7.41 -11.14 15.13
CA GLY A 47 -8.21 -12.36 15.17
C GLY A 47 -9.33 -12.35 16.21
N THR A 48 -9.25 -11.52 17.27
CA THR A 48 -10.36 -11.37 18.23
C THR A 48 -11.61 -10.83 17.55
N GLU A 49 -11.46 -9.93 16.57
CA GLU A 49 -12.56 -9.39 15.78
C GLU A 49 -13.32 -10.45 14.97
N SER A 50 -12.69 -11.61 14.72
CA SER A 50 -13.27 -12.73 13.99
C SER A 50 -13.93 -13.77 14.91
N GLN A 51 -13.70 -13.70 16.23
CA GLN A 51 -14.29 -14.62 17.21
C GLN A 51 -15.72 -14.21 17.55
N ARG A 52 -16.68 -14.65 16.74
CA ARG A 52 -18.10 -14.36 16.97
C ARG A 52 -18.65 -15.18 18.13
N ARG A 53 -19.32 -14.49 19.04
CA ARG A 53 -20.05 -15.11 20.16
C ARG A 53 -21.51 -15.39 19.82
N ASP A 54 -22.15 -14.49 19.07
CA ASP A 54 -23.54 -14.61 18.64
C ASP A 54 -23.69 -14.05 17.21
N ARG A 55 -24.55 -14.69 16.41
CA ARG A 55 -24.90 -14.27 15.05
C ARG A 55 -25.86 -13.09 15.02
N THR A 56 -26.58 -12.83 16.10
CA THR A 56 -27.44 -11.64 16.21
C THR A 56 -26.63 -10.33 16.27
N LEU A 57 -25.37 -10.42 16.70
CA LEU A 57 -24.46 -9.29 16.77
C LEU A 57 -23.84 -9.03 15.38
N THR A 58 -24.53 -8.22 14.59
CA THR A 58 -24.08 -7.86 13.23
C THR A 58 -22.97 -6.81 13.29
N THR A 59 -21.77 -7.17 12.85
CA THR A 59 -20.66 -6.24 12.68
C THR A 59 -20.81 -5.42 11.41
N THR A 60 -20.05 -4.33 11.26
CA THR A 60 -20.03 -3.55 10.01
C THR A 60 -19.58 -4.40 8.82
N MET A 61 -18.62 -5.31 9.02
CA MET A 61 -18.17 -6.24 7.99
C MET A 61 -19.30 -7.14 7.52
N ASP A 62 -20.18 -7.60 8.42
CA ASP A 62 -21.33 -8.44 8.06
C ASP A 62 -22.30 -7.73 7.15
N LYS A 63 -22.63 -6.48 7.49
CA LYS A 63 -23.53 -5.66 6.68
C LYS A 63 -22.95 -5.43 5.29
N LEU A 64 -21.65 -5.16 5.19
CA LEU A 64 -20.95 -4.99 3.93
C LEU A 64 -20.91 -6.29 3.11
N GLN A 65 -20.59 -7.42 3.73
CA GLN A 65 -20.54 -8.73 3.07
C GLN A 65 -21.92 -9.16 2.57
N LEU A 66 -22.97 -8.96 3.37
CA LEU A 66 -24.34 -9.27 2.97
C LEU A 66 -24.77 -8.41 1.76
N THR A 67 -24.57 -7.10 1.85
CA THR A 67 -24.89 -6.17 0.75
C THR A 67 -24.11 -6.53 -0.52
N LEU A 68 -22.82 -6.86 -0.38
CA LEU A 68 -22.00 -7.27 -1.51
C LEU A 68 -22.51 -8.56 -2.15
N ALA A 69 -22.90 -9.55 -1.35
CA ALA A 69 -23.43 -10.82 -1.84
C ALA A 69 -24.77 -10.64 -2.58
N GLU A 70 -25.69 -9.86 -2.01
CA GLU A 70 -26.99 -9.57 -2.64
C GLU A 70 -26.84 -8.81 -3.96
N LEU A 71 -25.94 -7.82 -4.01
CA LEU A 71 -25.64 -7.08 -5.24
C LEU A 71 -24.90 -7.95 -6.27
N SER A 72 -24.03 -8.85 -5.83
CA SER A 72 -23.35 -9.78 -6.73
C SER A 72 -24.34 -10.75 -7.36
N LEU A 73 -25.31 -11.23 -6.58
CA LEU A 73 -26.39 -12.08 -7.07
C LEU A 73 -27.23 -11.37 -8.13
N SER A 74 -27.58 -10.10 -7.92
CA SER A 74 -28.38 -9.33 -8.90
C SER A 74 -27.59 -9.03 -10.18
N LEU A 75 -26.29 -8.72 -10.07
CA LEU A 75 -25.41 -8.50 -11.23
C LEU A 75 -25.22 -9.77 -12.06
N ASN A 76 -25.23 -10.94 -11.42
CA ASN A 76 -25.13 -12.24 -12.09
C ASN A 76 -26.47 -12.82 -12.54
N HIS A 77 -27.60 -12.17 -12.26
CA HIS A 77 -28.91 -12.73 -12.54
C HIS A 77 -29.10 -13.03 -14.04
N VAL A 78 -28.58 -12.15 -14.90
CA VAL A 78 -28.62 -12.30 -16.36
C VAL A 78 -27.26 -11.90 -16.93
N PRO A 79 -26.65 -12.71 -17.83
CA PRO A 79 -25.34 -12.41 -18.40
C PRO A 79 -25.35 -11.14 -19.28
N ASN A 80 -26.43 -10.92 -20.03
CA ASN A 80 -26.66 -9.70 -20.80
C ASN A 80 -28.15 -9.50 -21.09
N PHE A 81 -28.56 -8.27 -21.36
CA PHE A 81 -29.92 -7.95 -21.79
C PHE A 81 -29.91 -6.83 -22.82
N THR A 82 -30.98 -6.73 -23.63
CA THR A 82 -31.08 -5.73 -24.70
C THR A 82 -32.06 -4.62 -24.36
N VAL A 83 -31.65 -3.36 -24.54
CA VAL A 83 -32.49 -2.17 -24.37
C VAL A 83 -32.39 -1.32 -25.62
N PHE A 84 -33.50 -1.06 -26.30
CA PHE A 84 -33.55 -0.31 -27.57
C PHE A 84 -32.54 -0.79 -28.64
N GLY A 85 -32.31 -2.11 -28.72
CA GLY A 85 -31.35 -2.70 -29.66
C GLY A 85 -29.88 -2.69 -29.20
N HIS A 86 -29.59 -2.14 -28.03
CA HIS A 86 -28.25 -2.17 -27.44
C HIS A 86 -28.12 -3.31 -26.43
N THR A 87 -27.09 -4.14 -26.56
CA THR A 87 -26.76 -5.21 -25.60
C THR A 87 -25.95 -4.66 -24.43
N VAL A 88 -26.43 -4.89 -23.21
CA VAL A 88 -25.78 -4.49 -21.96
C VAL A 88 -25.29 -5.73 -21.23
N THR A 89 -24.03 -5.71 -20.80
CA THR A 89 -23.38 -6.79 -20.03
C THR A 89 -23.02 -6.26 -18.64
N PRO A 90 -23.79 -6.57 -17.57
CA PRO A 90 -23.56 -6.03 -16.23
C PRO A 90 -22.17 -6.31 -15.64
N ALA A 91 -21.63 -7.52 -15.90
CA ALA A 91 -20.32 -7.93 -15.43
C ALA A 91 -19.19 -7.02 -15.96
N GLU A 92 -19.26 -6.60 -17.23
CA GLU A 92 -18.27 -5.70 -17.83
C GLU A 92 -18.32 -4.30 -17.20
N TYR A 93 -19.52 -3.82 -16.86
CA TYR A 93 -19.68 -2.55 -16.15
C TYR A 93 -18.99 -2.59 -14.78
N LEU A 94 -19.19 -3.67 -14.01
CA LEU A 94 -18.51 -3.85 -12.73
C LEU A 94 -16.99 -3.96 -12.92
N SER A 95 -16.53 -4.73 -13.91
CA SER A 95 -15.11 -4.90 -14.23
C SER A 95 -14.41 -3.55 -14.47
N SER A 96 -14.98 -2.71 -15.35
CA SER A 96 -14.46 -1.37 -15.64
C SER A 96 -14.43 -0.46 -14.41
N HIS A 97 -15.47 -0.52 -13.56
CA HIS A 97 -15.50 0.27 -12.34
C HIS A 97 -14.46 -0.20 -11.32
N LEU A 98 -14.24 -1.51 -11.21
CA LEU A 98 -13.22 -2.10 -10.35
C LEU A 98 -11.81 -1.71 -10.79
N GLU A 99 -11.51 -1.73 -12.09
CA GLU A 99 -10.21 -1.26 -12.62
C GLU A 99 -9.93 0.19 -12.21
N THR A 100 -10.91 1.07 -12.43
CA THR A 100 -10.78 2.50 -12.09
C THR A 100 -10.62 2.71 -10.59
N ARG A 101 -11.42 1.99 -9.77
CA ARG A 101 -11.37 2.10 -8.31
C ARG A 101 -10.08 1.54 -7.74
N LEU A 102 -9.61 0.39 -8.25
CA LEU A 102 -8.38 -0.25 -7.80
C LEU A 102 -7.18 0.64 -8.10
N THR A 103 -7.08 1.19 -9.31
CA THR A 103 -6.03 2.14 -9.71
C THR A 103 -5.94 3.31 -8.73
N ARG A 104 -7.08 3.95 -8.44
CA ARG A 104 -7.14 5.07 -7.49
C ARG A 104 -6.81 4.64 -6.06
N ALA A 105 -7.29 3.48 -5.62
CA ALA A 105 -7.01 2.97 -4.27
C ALA A 105 -5.52 2.70 -4.07
N ILE A 106 -4.83 2.15 -5.07
CA ILE A 106 -3.39 1.86 -5.01
C ILE A 106 -2.57 3.14 -4.86
N VAL A 107 -2.85 4.13 -5.72
CA VAL A 107 -2.17 5.43 -5.63
C VAL A 107 -2.47 6.12 -4.31
N ALA A 108 -3.72 6.04 -3.83
CA ALA A 108 -4.10 6.61 -2.54
C ALA A 108 -3.41 5.93 -1.35
N MET A 109 -3.09 4.63 -1.42
CA MET A 109 -2.34 3.93 -0.37
C MET A 109 -0.92 4.46 -0.21
N ALA A 110 -0.30 5.01 -1.28
CA ALA A 110 1.00 5.65 -1.17
C ALA A 110 0.96 6.94 -0.34
N GLY A 111 -0.21 7.58 -0.21
CA GLY A 111 -0.41 8.77 0.62
C GLY A 111 0.53 9.93 0.28
N TYR A 112 1.00 10.02 -0.96
CA TYR A 112 2.06 10.95 -1.32
C TYR A 112 1.60 12.40 -1.21
N ASN A 113 2.29 13.17 -0.39
CA ASN A 113 2.09 14.60 -0.25
C ASN A 113 3.37 15.34 -0.61
N LYS A 114 3.36 16.00 -1.77
CA LYS A 114 4.52 16.74 -2.29
C LYS A 114 4.94 17.92 -1.39
N ALA A 115 4.00 18.52 -0.66
CA ALA A 115 4.29 19.66 0.21
C ALA A 115 5.03 19.24 1.50
N THR A 116 4.68 18.09 2.08
CA THR A 116 5.30 17.57 3.31
C THR A 116 6.41 16.55 3.02
N GLN A 117 6.59 16.15 1.76
CA GLN A 117 7.47 15.05 1.34
C GLN A 117 7.16 13.73 2.07
N GLU A 118 5.90 13.51 2.44
CA GLU A 118 5.46 12.29 3.09
C GLU A 118 4.99 11.27 2.05
N VAL A 119 5.43 10.02 2.22
CA VAL A 119 4.98 8.87 1.44
C VAL A 119 4.90 7.65 2.36
N ALA A 120 3.97 6.75 2.09
CA ALA A 120 3.88 5.47 2.77
C ALA A 120 5.06 4.56 2.40
N ARG A 121 5.51 3.75 3.35
CA ARG A 121 6.57 2.77 3.11
C ARG A 121 6.17 1.76 2.04
N PRO A 122 7.08 1.39 1.12
CA PRO A 122 6.82 0.36 0.11
C PRO A 122 6.23 -0.93 0.71
N SER A 123 6.77 -1.43 1.83
CA SER A 123 6.26 -2.64 2.47
C SER A 123 4.81 -2.52 2.95
N GLU A 124 4.40 -1.34 3.42
CA GLU A 124 3.04 -1.07 3.87
C GLU A 124 2.06 -1.01 2.69
N VAL A 125 2.45 -0.33 1.62
CA VAL A 125 1.66 -0.25 0.38
C VAL A 125 1.52 -1.63 -0.25
N LEU A 126 2.59 -2.44 -0.25
CA LEU A 126 2.55 -3.82 -0.75
C LEU A 126 1.59 -4.69 0.08
N ALA A 127 1.66 -4.61 1.41
CA ALA A 127 0.71 -5.34 2.27
C ALA A 127 -0.74 -4.92 2.01
N GLY A 128 -0.99 -3.62 1.82
CA GLY A 128 -2.29 -3.09 1.43
C GLY A 128 -2.74 -3.58 0.05
N LEU A 129 -1.83 -3.60 -0.93
CA LEU A 129 -2.08 -4.08 -2.29
C LEU A 129 -2.47 -5.56 -2.30
N VAL A 130 -1.70 -6.43 -1.64
CA VAL A 130 -2.00 -7.86 -1.54
C VAL A 130 -3.39 -8.08 -0.94
N ALA A 131 -3.76 -7.30 0.06
CA ALA A 131 -5.08 -7.38 0.67
C ALA A 131 -6.22 -6.93 -0.28
N HIS A 132 -6.00 -5.88 -1.07
CA HIS A 132 -6.95 -5.46 -2.12
C HIS A 132 -7.07 -6.49 -3.25
N MET A 133 -5.95 -7.09 -3.68
CA MET A 133 -5.95 -8.17 -4.67
C MET A 133 -6.80 -9.35 -4.18
N GLY A 134 -6.64 -9.76 -2.92
CA GLY A 134 -7.45 -10.81 -2.31
C GLY A 134 -8.94 -10.45 -2.18
N LEU A 135 -9.30 -9.17 -2.03
CA LEU A 135 -10.70 -8.73 -2.08
C LEU A 135 -11.26 -8.82 -3.49
N VAL A 136 -10.52 -8.35 -4.50
CA VAL A 136 -10.93 -8.40 -5.92
C VAL A 136 -11.08 -9.84 -6.39
N GLN A 137 -10.17 -10.73 -6.01
CA GLN A 137 -10.26 -12.16 -6.31
C GLN A 137 -11.53 -12.80 -5.72
N ARG A 138 -11.86 -12.49 -4.46
CA ARG A 138 -13.11 -12.95 -3.82
C ARG A 138 -14.35 -12.41 -4.52
N LEU A 139 -14.35 -11.14 -4.92
CA LEU A 139 -15.44 -10.56 -5.69
C LEU A 139 -15.57 -11.22 -7.07
N GLY A 140 -14.46 -11.55 -7.72
CA GLY A 140 -14.44 -12.28 -8.98
C GLY A 140 -15.11 -13.64 -8.89
N GLN A 141 -14.97 -14.33 -7.75
CA GLN A 141 -15.66 -15.60 -7.51
C GLN A 141 -17.18 -15.42 -7.39
N LEU A 142 -17.65 -14.27 -6.87
CA LEU A 142 -19.07 -13.98 -6.73
C LEU A 142 -19.74 -13.56 -8.05
N VAL A 143 -19.04 -12.82 -8.93
CA VAL A 143 -19.59 -12.21 -10.17
C VAL A 143 -19.01 -12.84 -11.45
N THR A 144 -18.29 -13.97 -11.34
CA THR A 144 -17.63 -14.66 -12.47
C THR A 144 -16.78 -13.73 -13.36
N LEU A 145 -16.01 -12.84 -12.75
CA LEU A 145 -15.15 -11.88 -13.45
C LEU A 145 -13.76 -12.46 -13.73
N ASP A 146 -13.16 -12.09 -14.86
CA ASP A 146 -11.72 -12.33 -15.12
C ASP A 146 -10.85 -11.36 -14.31
N THR A 147 -10.68 -11.71 -13.03
CA THR A 147 -9.81 -10.96 -12.10
C THR A 147 -8.34 -11.01 -12.51
N GLY A 148 -7.91 -12.03 -13.25
CA GLY A 148 -6.55 -12.12 -13.75
C GLY A 148 -6.25 -11.01 -14.74
N ARG A 149 -7.14 -10.79 -15.71
CA ARG A 149 -7.01 -9.69 -16.68
C ARG A 149 -7.07 -8.32 -16.00
N LEU A 150 -8.02 -8.13 -15.08
CA LEU A 150 -8.18 -6.90 -14.33
C LEU A 150 -6.90 -6.53 -13.56
N LEU A 151 -6.39 -7.47 -12.76
CA LEU A 151 -5.20 -7.24 -11.95
C LEU A 151 -3.96 -6.98 -12.81
N ARG A 152 -3.75 -7.77 -13.88
CA ARG A 152 -2.63 -7.53 -14.81
C ARG A 152 -2.69 -6.14 -15.43
N THR A 153 -3.87 -5.70 -15.85
CA THR A 153 -4.06 -4.38 -16.48
C THR A 153 -3.69 -3.27 -15.51
N VAL A 154 -4.22 -3.30 -14.28
CA VAL A 154 -3.95 -2.26 -13.28
C VAL A 154 -2.49 -2.29 -12.81
N MET A 155 -1.94 -3.46 -12.49
CA MET A 155 -0.54 -3.58 -12.03
C MET A 155 0.46 -3.15 -13.10
N LEU A 156 0.23 -3.55 -14.36
CA LEU A 156 1.12 -3.15 -15.46
C LEU A 156 1.08 -1.64 -15.67
N GLN A 157 -0.09 -1.00 -15.57
CA GLN A 157 -0.18 0.45 -15.63
C GLN A 157 0.59 1.12 -14.50
N GLN A 158 0.54 0.60 -13.27
CA GLN A 158 1.29 1.17 -12.14
C GLN A 158 2.82 1.08 -12.29
N SER A 159 3.33 0.16 -13.14
CA SER A 159 4.75 0.04 -13.47
C SER A 159 5.27 1.10 -14.47
N GLN A 160 4.36 1.83 -15.12
CA GLN A 160 4.69 2.92 -16.04
C GLN A 160 4.70 4.25 -15.30
N PRO A 161 5.41 5.30 -15.73
CA PRO A 161 5.42 6.59 -15.04
C PRO A 161 4.06 7.32 -15.05
N ARG A 162 3.20 7.03 -16.04
CA ARG A 162 1.85 7.58 -16.15
C ARG A 162 0.86 6.48 -16.46
N ASP A 163 -0.35 6.58 -15.90
CA ASP A 163 -1.44 5.68 -16.22
C ASP A 163 -2.13 6.06 -17.55
N ALA A 164 -3.15 5.28 -17.94
CA ALA A 164 -3.91 5.54 -19.16
C ALA A 164 -4.67 6.88 -19.17
N SER A 165 -4.88 7.50 -18.00
CA SER A 165 -5.47 8.82 -17.85
C SER A 165 -4.44 9.95 -17.72
N GLY A 166 -3.15 9.62 -17.86
CA GLY A 166 -2.03 10.56 -17.75
C GLY A 166 -1.65 10.93 -16.32
N GLN A 167 -2.25 10.30 -15.30
CA GLN A 167 -1.98 10.56 -13.89
C GLN A 167 -0.69 9.86 -13.43
N PRO A 168 0.01 10.41 -12.42
CA PRO A 168 1.20 9.79 -11.87
C PRO A 168 0.85 8.48 -11.17
N THR A 169 1.66 7.46 -11.41
CA THR A 169 1.53 6.12 -10.82
C THR A 169 2.45 5.97 -9.60
N LEU A 170 2.38 4.82 -8.93
CA LEU A 170 3.37 4.45 -7.91
C LEU A 170 4.82 4.58 -8.39
N THR A 171 5.10 4.20 -9.65
CA THR A 171 6.44 4.30 -10.22
C THR A 171 6.95 5.74 -10.22
N ALA A 172 6.14 6.67 -10.73
CA ALA A 172 6.53 8.08 -10.75
C ALA A 172 6.61 8.67 -9.33
N ILE A 173 5.65 8.34 -8.47
CA ILE A 173 5.59 8.83 -7.09
C ILE A 173 6.83 8.42 -6.29
N TYR A 174 7.17 7.12 -6.27
CA TYR A 174 8.34 6.65 -5.53
C TYR A 174 9.64 7.14 -6.17
N THR A 175 9.73 7.21 -7.50
CA THR A 175 10.92 7.75 -8.18
C THR A 175 11.16 9.21 -7.79
N ASP A 176 10.13 10.06 -7.86
CA ASP A 176 10.18 11.46 -7.43
C ASP A 176 10.61 11.57 -5.95
N TRP A 177 9.99 10.77 -5.07
CA TRP A 177 10.32 10.81 -3.65
C TRP A 177 11.75 10.36 -3.32
N TYR A 178 12.25 9.27 -3.93
CA TYR A 178 13.61 8.81 -3.68
C TYR A 178 14.66 9.83 -4.17
N LEU A 179 14.39 10.52 -5.28
CA LEU A 179 15.29 11.54 -5.82
C LEU A 179 15.22 12.85 -5.01
N GLU A 180 14.03 13.42 -4.87
CA GLU A 180 13.82 14.78 -4.34
C GLU A 180 13.73 14.84 -2.81
N ALA A 181 13.37 13.74 -2.14
CA ALA A 181 13.35 13.68 -0.68
C ALA A 181 14.57 12.92 -0.14
N LEU A 182 14.76 11.64 -0.48
CA LEU A 182 15.81 10.83 0.14
C LEU A 182 17.22 11.23 -0.31
N LEU A 183 17.49 11.23 -1.61
CA LEU A 183 18.84 11.48 -2.14
C LEU A 183 19.24 12.95 -2.03
N ARG A 184 18.29 13.87 -2.13
CA ARG A 184 18.53 15.29 -1.83
C ARG A 184 19.07 15.50 -0.41
N GLN A 185 18.54 14.77 0.58
CA GLN A 185 19.02 14.82 1.96
C GLN A 185 20.38 14.11 2.14
N ALA A 186 20.71 13.16 1.26
CA ALA A 186 22.05 12.59 1.22
C ALA A 186 23.08 13.64 0.75
N SER A 187 22.74 14.44 -0.26
CA SER A 187 23.61 15.53 -0.75
C SER A 187 23.84 16.64 0.29
N THR A 188 22.88 16.90 1.19
CA THR A 188 23.06 17.85 2.31
C THR A 188 23.83 17.25 3.50
N GLY A 189 24.17 15.95 3.44
CA GLY A 189 24.86 15.22 4.50
C GLY A 189 23.98 14.88 5.71
N ALA A 190 22.65 15.02 5.60
CA ALA A 190 21.71 14.60 6.65
C ALA A 190 21.44 13.09 6.63
N VAL A 191 21.68 12.43 5.49
CA VAL A 191 21.51 10.99 5.29
C VAL A 191 22.81 10.39 4.77
N LEU A 192 23.24 9.25 5.32
CA LEU A 192 24.46 8.56 4.91
C LEU A 192 24.18 7.10 4.56
N LEU A 193 24.89 6.58 3.56
CA LEU A 193 24.85 5.15 3.25
C LEU A 193 25.68 4.38 4.30
N SER A 194 25.07 3.39 4.95
CA SER A 194 25.74 2.47 5.86
C SER A 194 25.90 1.09 5.20
N PRO A 195 27.12 0.71 4.74
CA PRO A 195 27.34 -0.59 4.12
C PRO A 195 27.05 -1.77 5.05
N ALA A 196 27.28 -1.61 6.35
CA ALA A 196 27.03 -2.66 7.35
C ALA A 196 25.55 -2.99 7.52
N LEU A 197 24.67 -1.99 7.36
CA LEU A 197 23.22 -2.17 7.42
C LEU A 197 22.59 -2.33 6.03
N GLN A 198 23.38 -2.14 4.96
CA GLN A 198 22.92 -2.11 3.57
C GLN A 198 21.72 -1.17 3.36
N ALA A 199 21.73 -0.02 4.02
CA ALA A 199 20.64 0.95 4.03
C ALA A 199 21.18 2.37 4.21
N PHE A 200 20.37 3.37 3.83
CA PHE A 200 20.61 4.76 4.21
C PHE A 200 20.16 4.99 5.64
N VAL A 201 20.93 5.77 6.40
CA VAL A 201 20.68 6.07 7.81
C VAL A 201 20.66 7.58 8.00
N THR A 202 19.65 8.07 8.71
CA THR A 202 19.55 9.48 9.09
C THR A 202 20.58 9.80 10.16
N VAL A 203 21.37 10.87 9.96
CA VAL A 203 22.31 11.37 10.94
C VAL A 203 21.56 12.29 11.92
N PRO A 204 21.68 12.08 13.24
CA PRO A 204 21.05 12.96 14.22
C PRO A 204 21.68 14.36 14.14
N ARG A 205 20.91 15.33 13.63
CA ARG A 205 21.23 16.77 13.57
C ARG A 205 20.09 17.58 14.18
N GLU A 206 20.29 18.90 14.33
CA GLU A 206 19.29 19.82 14.89
C GLU A 206 18.04 19.94 14.00
N GLU A 207 18.23 19.97 12.67
CA GLU A 207 17.17 19.86 11.67
C GLU A 207 17.11 18.42 11.14
N GLN A 208 16.30 17.58 11.80
CA GLN A 208 16.09 16.21 11.32
C GLN A 208 15.12 16.18 10.14
N PRO A 209 15.38 15.37 9.11
CA PRO A 209 14.39 15.14 8.07
C PRO A 209 13.11 14.55 8.68
N PRO A 210 11.93 14.81 8.08
CA PRO A 210 10.64 14.35 8.62
C PRO A 210 10.46 12.83 8.55
N PHE A 211 11.45 12.09 8.02
CA PHE A 211 11.43 10.64 7.87
C PHE A 211 12.75 10.01 8.32
N SER A 212 12.68 8.74 8.73
CA SER A 212 13.86 7.91 8.97
C SER A 212 14.28 7.22 7.67
N ALA A 213 15.45 7.54 7.12
CA ALA A 213 15.91 7.00 5.85
C ALA A 213 16.03 5.46 5.85
N ALA A 214 16.33 4.88 7.02
CA ALA A 214 16.45 3.43 7.18
C ALA A 214 15.11 2.71 6.95
N GLU A 215 13.98 3.37 7.26
CA GLU A 215 12.64 2.80 7.09
C GLU A 215 12.16 2.79 5.64
N PHE A 216 12.95 3.32 4.69
CA PHE A 216 12.60 3.38 3.27
C PHE A 216 13.66 2.79 2.35
N SER A 217 14.85 2.49 2.86
CA SER A 217 16.00 2.08 2.04
C SER A 217 16.65 0.77 2.47
N ASP A 218 16.10 0.12 3.49
CA ASP A 218 16.58 -1.21 3.87
C ASP A 218 16.28 -2.25 2.76
N VAL A 219 16.88 -3.43 2.91
CA VAL A 219 16.76 -4.50 1.92
C VAL A 219 15.31 -4.98 1.75
N SER A 220 14.49 -4.96 2.81
CA SER A 220 13.07 -5.32 2.75
C SER A 220 12.26 -4.31 1.96
N GLU A 221 12.48 -3.02 2.19
CA GLU A 221 11.77 -1.92 1.52
C GLU A 221 12.16 -1.84 0.06
N MET A 222 13.45 -2.01 -0.28
CA MET A 222 13.89 -2.05 -1.67
C MET A 222 13.32 -3.27 -2.43
N ARG A 223 13.16 -4.42 -1.75
CA ARG A 223 12.46 -5.58 -2.34
C ARG A 223 10.97 -5.31 -2.51
N ALA A 224 10.31 -4.73 -1.51
CA ALA A 224 8.89 -4.39 -1.59
C ALA A 224 8.62 -3.37 -2.69
N LEU A 225 9.50 -2.37 -2.85
CA LEU A 225 9.47 -1.42 -3.95
C LEU A 225 9.59 -2.13 -5.30
N ALA A 226 10.59 -3.01 -5.45
CA ALA A 226 10.80 -3.76 -6.69
C ALA A 226 9.59 -4.66 -7.04
N GLU A 227 8.90 -5.22 -6.05
CA GLU A 227 7.66 -5.98 -6.25
C GLU A 227 6.48 -5.08 -6.64
N LEU A 228 6.37 -3.89 -6.05
CA LEU A 228 5.32 -2.91 -6.35
C LEU A 228 5.41 -2.34 -7.77
N ILE A 229 6.59 -1.89 -8.18
CA ILE A 229 6.77 -1.17 -9.45
C ILE A 229 7.30 -2.08 -10.57
N GLY A 230 7.77 -3.28 -10.23
CA GLY A 230 8.25 -4.28 -11.16
C GLY A 230 9.51 -3.87 -11.94
N PRO A 231 9.92 -4.67 -12.94
CA PRO A 231 11.12 -4.40 -13.72
C PRO A 231 11.05 -3.11 -14.54
N TYR A 232 9.86 -2.75 -15.05
CA TYR A 232 9.67 -1.51 -15.80
C TYR A 232 9.86 -0.28 -14.91
N GLY A 233 9.26 -0.28 -13.72
CA GLY A 233 9.42 0.83 -12.79
C GLY A 233 10.83 0.93 -12.22
N MET A 234 11.47 -0.20 -11.92
CA MET A 234 12.87 -0.21 -11.46
C MET A 234 13.85 0.28 -12.54
N ARG A 235 13.58 -0.04 -13.81
CA ARG A 235 14.33 0.51 -14.94
C ARG A 235 14.14 2.03 -15.02
N PHE A 236 12.90 2.52 -14.93
CA PHE A 236 12.61 3.95 -14.94
C PHE A 236 13.32 4.68 -13.79
N LEU A 237 13.28 4.14 -12.58
CA LEU A 237 14.02 4.67 -11.42
C LEU A 237 15.52 4.74 -11.72
N SER A 238 16.09 3.66 -12.27
CA SER A 238 17.51 3.58 -12.62
C SER A 238 17.91 4.60 -13.70
N GLU A 239 17.10 4.78 -14.74
CA GLU A 239 17.33 5.77 -15.80
C GLU A 239 17.34 7.20 -15.24
N ASN A 240 16.43 7.53 -14.31
CA ASN A 240 16.43 8.84 -13.65
C ASN A 240 17.66 9.03 -12.74
N LEU A 241 18.06 8.00 -11.99
CA LEU A 241 19.30 8.04 -11.20
C LEU A 241 20.53 8.29 -12.08
N MET A 242 20.64 7.57 -13.20
CA MET A 242 21.72 7.74 -14.15
C MET A 242 21.73 9.13 -14.78
N TRP A 243 20.55 9.71 -15.04
CA TRP A 243 20.44 11.09 -15.51
C TRP A 243 21.04 12.09 -14.52
N HIS A 244 20.73 11.97 -13.22
CA HIS A 244 21.33 12.81 -12.18
C HIS A 244 22.86 12.63 -12.09
N VAL A 245 23.35 11.39 -12.16
CA VAL A 245 24.79 11.11 -12.22
C VAL A 245 25.44 11.78 -13.44
N GLY A 246 24.80 11.68 -14.61
CA GLY A 246 25.27 12.34 -15.84
C GLY A 246 25.39 13.86 -15.68
N SER A 247 24.39 14.49 -15.05
CA SER A 247 24.41 15.93 -14.74
C SER A 247 25.58 16.30 -13.82
N GLN A 248 25.85 15.49 -12.80
CA GLN A 248 26.97 15.73 -11.89
C GLN A 248 28.33 15.54 -12.59
N VAL A 249 28.45 14.56 -13.49
CA VAL A 249 29.67 14.35 -14.28
C VAL A 249 29.93 15.50 -15.24
N THR A 250 28.89 16.13 -15.81
CA THR A 250 29.07 17.32 -16.65
C THR A 250 29.53 18.54 -15.88
N GLU A 251 29.14 18.69 -14.61
CA GLU A 251 29.60 19.79 -13.74
C GLU A 251 31.06 19.62 -13.29
N LEU A 252 31.59 18.39 -13.29
CA LEU A 252 32.97 18.08 -12.93
C LEU A 252 33.98 18.28 -14.07
N LYS A 253 33.51 18.41 -15.31
CA LYS A 253 34.36 18.62 -16.50
C LYS A 253 34.62 20.09 -16.77
#